data_AF-A0A6H1ZT07-F1
#
_entry.id   AF-A0A6H1ZT07-F1
#
_cell.length_a   1.000
_cell.length_b   1.000
_cell.length_c   1.000
_cell.angle_alpha   90.00
_cell.angle_beta   90.00
_cell.angle_gamma   90.00
#
_symmetry.space_group_name_H-M   'P 1'
#
loop_
_entity.id
_entity.type
_entity.pdbx_description
1 polymer ?
#
loop_
_entity_poly.entity_id
_entity_poly.type
_entity_poly.pdbx_seq_one_letter_code
_entity_poly.pdbx_strand_id
1 'polypeptide(L)'
;MATLNTYPDNISVEEAIQTRMVADLTAINNEVAAVTAGSGVLVSSDDSTVGYLDGKLLAGEGIDLTVGSPAGNETLTISCDRIFNKNA
;
A
#
# COMPACT_ATOMS: atom_id res chain seq x y z
N MET A 1 -14.02 16.01 -12.84
CA MET A 1 -14.63 17.08 -12.02
C MET A 1 -14.20 16.85 -10.59
N ALA A 2 -13.32 17.69 -10.05
CA ALA A 2 -12.98 17.60 -8.63
C ALA A 2 -14.22 17.99 -7.82
N THR A 3 -14.64 17.14 -6.90
CA THR A 3 -15.69 17.48 -5.93
C THR A 3 -15.15 18.61 -5.05
N LEU A 4 -15.60 19.84 -5.29
CA LEU A 4 -15.43 20.91 -4.32
C LEU A 4 -16.18 20.48 -3.07
N ASN A 5 -15.47 20.36 -1.94
CA ASN A 5 -16.16 20.26 -0.66
C ASN A 5 -16.92 21.57 -0.42
N THR A 6 -18.23 21.50 -0.50
CA THR A 6 -19.13 22.55 -0.04
C THR A 6 -19.09 22.60 1.47
N TYR A 7 -18.56 23.70 2.00
CA TYR A 7 -18.71 24.07 3.40
C TYR A 7 -20.04 24.79 3.57
N PRO A 8 -20.89 24.40 4.53
CA PRO A 8 -22.15 25.07 4.74
C PRO A 8 -21.92 26.52 5.22
N ASP A 9 -22.77 27.44 4.76
CA ASP A 9 -22.63 28.90 4.96
C ASP A 9 -22.69 29.36 6.44
N ASN A 10 -22.92 28.44 7.37
CA ASN A 10 -23.03 28.68 8.81
C ASN A 10 -21.76 28.30 9.60
N ILE A 11 -20.69 27.87 8.94
CA ILE A 11 -19.39 27.58 9.56
C ILE A 11 -18.47 28.76 9.25
N SER A 12 -17.75 29.25 10.27
CA SER A 12 -16.82 30.35 10.07
C SER A 12 -15.74 29.93 9.05
N VAL A 13 -15.29 30.87 8.21
CA VAL A 13 -14.24 30.58 7.21
C VAL A 13 -13.00 29.95 7.87
N GLU A 14 -12.69 30.38 9.09
CA GLU A 14 -11.64 29.79 9.93
C GLU A 14 -11.87 28.30 10.23
N GLU A 15 -13.07 27.92 10.68
CA GLU A 15 -13.44 26.54 11.00
C GLU A 15 -13.48 25.65 9.75
N ALA A 16 -13.90 26.20 8.61
CA ALA A 16 -13.88 25.52 7.32
C ALA A 16 -12.44 25.22 6.87
N ILE A 17 -11.54 26.20 6.98
CA ILE A 17 -10.12 26.07 6.67
C ILE A 17 -9.46 25.05 7.60
N GLN A 18 -9.70 25.14 8.91
CA GLN A 18 -9.18 24.19 9.89
C GLN A 18 -9.63 22.75 9.58
N THR A 19 -10.90 22.56 9.23
CA THR A 19 -11.44 21.26 8.86
C THR A 19 -10.77 20.69 7.59
N ARG A 20 -10.46 21.53 6.59
CA ARG A 20 -9.69 21.09 5.40
C ARG A 20 -8.29 20.66 5.78
N MET A 21 -7.60 21.52 6.52
CA MET A 21 -6.21 21.31 6.90
C MET A 21 -6.05 20.04 7.74
N VAL A 22 -6.99 19.75 8.64
CA VAL A 22 -6.99 18.50 9.42
C VAL A 22 -7.20 17.30 8.52
N ALA A 23 -8.15 17.34 7.58
CA ALA A 23 -8.39 16.24 6.65
C ALA A 23 -7.15 15.93 5.78
N ASP A 24 -6.52 16.97 5.24
CA ASP A 24 -5.32 16.84 4.41
C ASP A 24 -4.13 16.35 5.24
N LEU A 25 -3.96 16.83 6.48
CA LEU A 25 -2.89 16.39 7.38
C LEU A 25 -3.08 14.93 7.81
N THR A 26 -4.32 14.48 8.03
CA THR A 26 -4.63 13.07 8.30
C THR A 26 -4.28 12.19 7.11
N ALA A 27 -4.61 12.61 5.88
CA ALA A 27 -4.24 11.87 4.67
C ALA A 27 -2.71 11.76 4.52
N ILE A 28 -2.00 12.88 4.68
CA ILE A 28 -0.53 12.93 4.62
C ILE A 28 0.10 12.05 5.70
N ASN A 29 -0.40 12.09 6.94
CA ASN A 29 0.12 11.27 8.03
C ASN A 29 -0.02 9.77 7.74
N ASN A 30 -1.10 9.35 7.09
CA ASN A 30 -1.30 7.95 6.72
C ASN A 30 -0.30 7.51 5.65
N GLU A 31 -0.03 8.35 4.64
CA GLU A 31 0.97 8.06 3.61
C GLU A 31 2.40 8.06 4.18
N VAL A 32 2.74 9.04 5.02
CA VAL A 32 4.04 9.15 5.68
C VAL A 32 4.25 7.98 6.63
N ALA A 33 3.25 7.56 7.40
CA ALA A 33 3.36 6.39 8.27
C ALA A 33 3.65 5.11 7.46
N ALA A 34 3.01 4.94 6.30
CA ALA A 34 3.26 3.81 5.40
C ALA A 34 4.68 3.81 4.80
N VAL A 35 5.23 4.99 4.49
CA VAL A 35 6.59 5.14 3.97
C VAL A 35 7.66 4.96 5.06
N THR A 36 7.43 5.55 6.24
CA THR A 36 8.43 5.62 7.33
C THR A 36 8.59 4.27 8.05
N ALA A 37 7.63 3.36 7.90
CA ALA A 37 7.74 1.97 8.37
C ALA A 37 8.65 1.08 7.49
N GLY A 38 9.21 1.61 6.39
CA GLY A 38 10.24 0.93 5.59
C GLY A 38 9.83 0.66 4.14
N SER A 39 9.92 1.68 3.28
CA SER A 39 9.97 1.59 1.81
C SER A 39 8.93 0.66 1.16
N GLY A 40 7.65 0.97 1.34
CA GLY A 40 6.60 0.28 0.59
C GLY A 40 6.83 0.34 -0.93
N VAL A 41 6.51 -0.75 -1.62
CA VAL A 41 6.64 -0.90 -3.06
C VAL A 41 5.28 -0.74 -3.74
N LEU A 42 5.29 -0.12 -4.92
CA LEU A 42 4.12 -0.07 -5.81
C LEU A 42 4.32 -1.10 -6.93
N VAL A 43 3.24 -1.73 -7.37
CA VAL A 43 3.27 -2.75 -8.43
C VAL A 43 3.33 -2.11 -9.82
N SER A 44 2.68 -0.97 -10.00
CA SER A 44 2.62 -0.24 -11.28
C SER A 44 2.38 1.26 -11.05
N SER A 45 2.35 2.06 -12.12
CA SER A 45 2.02 3.49 -12.05
C SER A 45 0.59 3.79 -11.60
N ASP A 46 -0.32 2.83 -11.75
CA ASP A 46 -1.73 2.99 -11.41
C ASP A 46 -2.05 2.45 -10.00
N ASP A 47 -1.07 1.83 -9.33
CA ASP A 47 -1.21 1.32 -7.97
C ASP A 47 -1.17 2.48 -6.97
N SER A 48 -2.31 2.78 -6.36
CA SER A 48 -2.44 3.84 -5.35
C SER A 48 -2.30 3.34 -3.90
N THR A 49 -1.91 2.07 -3.70
CA THR A 49 -1.85 1.47 -2.37
C THR A 49 -0.40 1.18 -2.02
N VAL A 50 0.16 1.84 -1.02
CA VAL A 50 1.53 1.51 -0.56
C VAL A 50 1.51 0.24 0.31
N GLY A 51 2.48 -0.66 0.15
CA GLY A 51 2.61 -1.85 0.98
C GLY A 51 3.96 -2.57 0.81
N TYR A 52 4.23 -3.59 1.62
CA TYR A 52 5.44 -4.42 1.50
C TYR A 52 5.34 -5.41 0.33
N LEU A 53 6.50 -5.85 -0.19
CA LEU A 53 6.58 -6.71 -1.38
C LEU A 53 5.80 -8.02 -1.23
N ASP A 54 5.83 -8.64 -0.05
CA ASP A 54 5.11 -9.89 0.25
C ASP A 54 3.58 -9.72 0.21
N GLY A 55 3.05 -8.56 0.60
CA GLY A 55 1.64 -8.21 0.47
C GLY A 55 1.23 -7.77 -0.94
N LYS A 56 2.20 -7.43 -1.80
CA LYS A 56 1.97 -7.05 -3.20
C LYS A 56 1.97 -8.23 -4.16
N LEU A 57 2.56 -9.35 -3.76
CA LEU A 57 2.60 -10.57 -4.58
C LEU A 57 1.52 -11.55 -4.14
N LEU A 58 0.79 -12.11 -5.11
CA LEU A 58 -0.11 -13.23 -4.89
C LEU A 58 0.48 -14.46 -5.59
N ALA A 59 0.73 -15.52 -4.82
CA ALA A 59 1.27 -16.75 -5.37
C ALA A 59 0.23 -17.45 -6.27
N GLY A 60 0.65 -17.81 -7.48
CA GLY A 60 -0.15 -18.65 -8.39
C GLY A 60 -0.07 -20.13 -8.02
N GLU A 61 -0.80 -20.97 -8.75
CA GLU A 61 -0.74 -22.43 -8.57
C GLU A 61 0.69 -22.94 -8.80
N GLY A 62 1.20 -23.75 -7.86
CA GLY A 62 2.56 -24.29 -7.90
C GLY A 62 3.66 -23.26 -7.65
N ILE A 63 3.34 -22.07 -7.14
CA ILE A 63 4.31 -21.09 -6.66
C ILE A 63 4.15 -20.94 -5.15
N ASP A 64 5.26 -20.93 -4.43
CA ASP A 64 5.30 -20.61 -3.01
C ASP A 64 6.13 -19.35 -2.78
N LEU A 65 5.63 -18.47 -1.91
CA LEU A 65 6.31 -17.27 -1.44
C LEU A 65 6.56 -17.41 0.05
N THR A 66 7.82 -17.30 0.47
CA THR A 66 8.20 -17.47 1.88
C THR A 66 9.10 -16.34 2.34
N VAL A 67 8.68 -15.63 3.40
CA VAL A 67 9.50 -14.62 4.08
C VAL A 67 10.55 -15.31 4.94
N GLY A 68 11.82 -15.00 4.69
CA GLY A 68 12.95 -15.45 5.50
C GLY A 68 13.33 -14.39 6.53
N SER A 69 13.68 -14.83 7.74
CA SER A 69 14.18 -13.97 8.83
C SER A 69 13.24 -12.81 9.23
N PRO A 70 11.95 -13.10 9.56
CA PRO A 70 10.98 -12.05 9.88
C PRO A 70 11.47 -11.15 11.03
N ALA A 71 11.25 -9.84 10.89
CA ALA A 71 11.74 -8.78 11.77
C ALA A 71 13.28 -8.63 11.86
N GLY A 72 14.03 -9.27 10.96
CA GLY A 72 15.48 -9.15 10.83
C GLY A 72 15.90 -8.54 9.48
N ASN A 73 17.01 -9.03 8.93
CA ASN A 73 17.34 -8.76 7.53
C ASN A 73 16.57 -9.74 6.64
N GLU A 74 15.43 -9.28 6.15
CA GLU A 74 14.42 -10.12 5.49
C GLU A 74 14.75 -10.42 4.04
N THR A 75 14.34 -11.60 3.58
CA THR A 75 14.32 -11.98 2.16
C THR A 75 12.96 -12.56 1.81
N LEU A 76 12.59 -12.53 0.53
CA LEU A 76 11.43 -13.25 0.02
C LEU A 76 11.92 -14.33 -0.94
N THR A 77 11.76 -15.58 -0.54
CA THR A 77 12.09 -16.73 -1.39
C THR A 77 10.89 -17.07 -2.26
N ILE A 78 11.15 -17.26 -3.55
CA ILE A 78 10.16 -17.70 -4.54
C ILE A 78 10.56 -19.10 -5.00
N SER A 79 9.71 -20.08 -4.75
CA SER A 79 9.88 -21.45 -5.21
C SER A 79 8.74 -21.87 -6.13
N CYS A 80 9.03 -22.83 -7.00
CA CYS A 80 8.03 -23.42 -7.88
C CYS A 80 8.05 -24.94 -7.78
N ASP A 81 6.86 -25.53 -7.87
CA ASP A 81 6.72 -26.96 -8.02
C ASP A 81 7.24 -27.40 -9.38
N ARG A 82 8.07 -28.44 -9.37
CA ARG A 82 8.55 -29.04 -10.61
C ARG A 82 7.42 -29.90 -11.18
N ILE A 83 6.72 -29.41 -12.21
CA ILE A 83 5.79 -30.24 -12.98
C ILE A 83 6.60 -31.30 -13.74
N PHE A 84 6.68 -32.51 -13.21
CA PHE A 84 7.15 -33.65 -14.00
C PHE A 84 6.05 -34.03 -14.99
N ASN A 85 6.20 -33.69 -16.26
CA ASN A 85 5.41 -34.37 -17.29
C ASN A 85 5.88 -35.83 -17.30
N LYS A 86 5.10 -36.73 -16.69
CA LYS A 86 5.41 -38.16 -16.63
C LYS A 86 5.38 -38.85 -18.00
N ASN A 87 5.03 -38.14 -19.08
CA ASN A 87 4.81 -38.69 -20.41
C ASN A 87 5.44 -37.85 -21.57
N ALA A 88 6.53 -37.10 -21.36
CA ALA A 88 7.30 -36.51 -22.46
C ALA A 88 8.39 -37.44 -22.98
#